data_AF-K1UPT9-F1
#
_entry.id   AF-K1UPT9-F1
#
_cell.length_a   1.000
_cell.length_b   1.000
_cell.length_c   1.000
_cell.angle_alpha   90.00
_cell.angle_beta   90.00
_cell.angle_gamma   90.00
#
_symmetry.space_group_name_H-M   'P 1'
#
loop_
_entity.id
_entity.type
_entity.pdbx_description
1 polymer ?
#
loop_
_entity_poly.entity_id
_entity_poly.type
_entity_poly.pdbx_seq_one_letter_code
_entity_poly.pdbx_strand_id
1 'polypeptide(L)'
;SMPGVTEQEIAQAKQMNLYQYMQLCEPDNFKPEGPGQFRHKGHSSLTFAEDGSWTYFKTKATGRTALNYLIAVEGVSFVEAVREINRIQGGVRPSFQPVKAPSPPAEKKPAKEFRLPKPDKNNYAATAYLRKRCIHPNVLTVCKQKRILYQTSFKDHPNCVFVGRDGNGEAKGGSLRGCSQIQFRRDIPGSKKIYPFYIEAAATADTVEVYEAPIDAMSGASLKIIQHTGNWRGVHYLALGGTDYAALDAFLTYYPNITHYCSVS
;
A
#
# COMPACT_ATOMS: atom_id res chain seq x y z
N SER A 1 -6.06 6.00 28.08
CA SER A 1 -5.93 5.87 26.61
C SER A 1 -4.47 5.90 26.16
N MET A 2 -4.07 5.10 25.17
CA MET A 2 -2.76 5.25 24.50
C MET A 2 -2.84 6.33 23.40
N PRO A 3 -1.75 7.01 23.02
CA PRO A 3 -1.77 7.94 21.90
C PRO A 3 -2.24 7.22 20.61
N GLY A 4 -3.36 7.67 20.03
CA GLY A 4 -3.85 7.23 18.72
C GLY A 4 -5.06 6.28 18.69
N VAL A 5 -5.50 5.74 19.84
CA VAL A 5 -6.77 4.99 20.01
C VAL A 5 -7.38 5.25 21.40
N THR A 6 -8.70 5.33 21.45
CA THR A 6 -9.51 5.51 22.66
C THR A 6 -9.70 4.18 23.40
N GLU A 7 -10.07 4.24 24.68
CA GLU A 7 -10.37 3.04 25.46
C GLU A 7 -11.58 2.28 24.93
N GLN A 8 -12.56 3.00 24.39
CA GLN A 8 -13.72 2.39 23.72
C GLN A 8 -13.30 1.61 22.47
N GLU A 9 -12.44 2.18 21.63
CA GLU A 9 -11.91 1.48 20.45
C GLU A 9 -11.10 0.24 20.83
N ILE A 10 -10.33 0.30 21.91
CA ILE A 10 -9.59 -0.86 22.42
C ILE A 10 -10.56 -1.94 22.93
N ALA A 11 -11.59 -1.54 23.69
CA ALA A 11 -12.59 -2.46 24.22
C ALA A 11 -13.39 -3.15 23.09
N GLN A 12 -13.76 -2.38 22.05
CA GLN A 12 -14.42 -2.90 20.86
C GLN A 12 -13.56 -3.94 20.15
N ALA A 13 -12.29 -3.61 19.85
CA ALA A 13 -11.38 -4.51 19.14
C ALA A 13 -11.15 -5.83 19.90
N LYS A 14 -11.16 -5.79 21.24
CA LYS A 14 -11.03 -6.99 22.07
C LYS A 14 -12.24 -7.94 21.99
N GLN A 15 -13.37 -7.52 21.44
CA GLN A 15 -14.55 -8.37 21.29
C GLN A 15 -14.40 -9.41 20.18
N MET A 16 -13.54 -9.18 19.17
CA MET A 16 -13.31 -10.15 18.09
C MET A 16 -12.34 -11.23 18.56
N ASN A 17 -12.81 -12.47 18.58
CA ASN A 17 -11.96 -13.62 18.86
C ASN A 17 -11.19 -14.06 17.60
N LEU A 18 -10.16 -14.90 17.74
CA LEU A 18 -9.36 -15.30 16.58
C LEU A 18 -10.16 -16.10 15.54
N TYR A 19 -11.07 -16.98 15.99
CA TYR A 19 -11.87 -17.80 15.08
C TYR A 19 -12.75 -16.94 14.16
N GLN A 20 -13.44 -15.95 14.72
CA GLN A 20 -14.23 -14.98 13.97
C GLN A 20 -13.39 -14.18 12.97
N TYR A 21 -12.19 -13.74 13.39
CA TYR A 21 -11.27 -13.05 12.49
C TYR A 21 -10.85 -13.94 11.31
N MET A 22 -10.48 -15.19 11.59
CA MET A 22 -10.07 -16.17 10.58
C MET A 22 -11.20 -16.45 9.60
N GLN A 23 -12.44 -16.62 10.07
CA GLN A 23 -13.60 -16.81 9.21
C GLN A 23 -13.88 -15.60 8.29
N LEU A 24 -13.68 -14.39 8.80
CA LEU A 24 -13.99 -13.16 8.05
C LEU A 24 -12.89 -12.75 7.07
N CYS A 25 -11.63 -12.90 7.47
CA CYS A 25 -10.49 -12.34 6.73
C CYS A 25 -9.70 -13.40 5.97
N GLU A 26 -9.69 -14.63 6.46
CA GLU A 26 -8.87 -15.71 5.92
C GLU A 26 -9.59 -17.08 5.90
N PRO A 27 -10.84 -17.15 5.36
CA PRO A 27 -11.68 -18.35 5.46
C PRO A 27 -11.03 -19.61 4.89
N ASP A 28 -10.12 -19.46 3.93
CA ASP A 28 -9.44 -20.58 3.26
C ASP A 28 -8.08 -20.96 3.90
N ASN A 29 -7.61 -20.24 4.92
CA ASN A 29 -6.26 -20.42 5.48
C ASN A 29 -6.17 -21.31 6.71
N PHE A 30 -7.21 -22.08 7.03
CA PHE A 30 -7.16 -23.04 8.12
C PHE A 30 -7.80 -24.37 7.75
N LYS A 31 -7.45 -25.42 8.50
CA LYS A 31 -7.99 -26.77 8.34
C LYS A 31 -8.48 -27.31 9.69
N PRO A 32 -9.56 -28.08 9.74
CA PRO A 32 -9.99 -28.76 10.96
C PRO A 32 -8.97 -29.81 11.40
N GLU A 33 -8.76 -29.93 12.72
CA GLU A 33 -7.95 -31.01 13.35
C GLU A 33 -8.75 -31.83 14.37
N GLY A 34 -9.99 -31.44 14.65
CA GLY A 34 -10.91 -32.11 15.56
C GLY A 34 -12.17 -31.25 15.75
N PRO A 35 -13.15 -31.72 16.55
CA PRO A 35 -14.35 -30.95 16.85
C PRO A 35 -14.00 -29.56 17.41
N GLY A 36 -14.32 -28.50 16.65
CA GLY A 36 -14.06 -27.11 17.01
C GLY A 36 -12.58 -26.71 17.11
N GLN A 37 -11.66 -27.48 16.55
CA GLN A 37 -10.21 -27.23 16.57
C GLN A 37 -9.66 -27.07 15.15
N PHE A 38 -8.79 -26.10 14.95
CA PHE A 38 -8.23 -25.75 13.65
C PHE A 38 -6.72 -25.50 13.72
N ARG A 39 -6.07 -25.68 12.58
CA ARG A 39 -4.68 -25.29 12.36
C ARG A 39 -4.56 -24.37 11.16
N HIS A 40 -3.73 -23.34 11.31
CA HIS A 40 -3.44 -22.40 10.24
C HIS A 40 -2.54 -23.04 9.17
N LYS A 41 -2.85 -22.82 7.89
CA LYS A 41 -2.10 -23.37 6.74
C LYS A 41 -0.77 -22.65 6.53
N GLY A 42 -0.75 -21.32 6.63
CA GLY A 42 0.46 -20.49 6.48
C GLY A 42 1.34 -20.42 7.73
N HIS A 43 0.75 -20.67 8.90
CA HIS A 43 1.42 -20.71 10.20
C HIS A 43 1.18 -22.09 10.79
N SER A 44 1.83 -23.12 10.26
CA SER A 44 1.57 -24.52 10.64
C SER A 44 1.79 -24.84 12.13
N SER A 45 2.43 -23.94 12.88
CA SER A 45 2.58 -23.98 14.34
C SER A 45 1.51 -23.19 15.12
N LEU A 46 0.50 -22.65 14.45
CA LEU A 46 -0.64 -21.94 15.06
C LEU A 46 -1.86 -22.87 15.05
N THR A 47 -2.35 -23.20 16.24
CA THR A 47 -3.63 -23.88 16.44
C THR A 47 -4.59 -22.95 17.16
N PHE A 48 -5.88 -23.07 16.84
CA PHE A 48 -6.93 -22.28 17.46
C PHE A 48 -8.27 -23.03 17.48
N ALA A 49 -9.18 -22.58 18.32
CA ALA A 49 -10.48 -23.20 18.51
C ALA A 49 -11.63 -22.22 18.25
N GLU A 50 -12.86 -22.73 18.06
CA GLU A 50 -14.07 -21.92 17.85
C GLU A 50 -14.32 -20.92 19.00
N ASP A 51 -13.90 -21.28 20.21
CA ASP A 51 -14.00 -20.42 21.39
C ASP A 51 -13.03 -19.21 21.37
N GLY A 52 -12.16 -19.16 20.35
CA GLY A 52 -11.18 -18.13 20.09
C GLY A 52 -9.81 -18.39 20.69
N SER A 53 -9.65 -19.40 21.53
CA SER A 53 -8.35 -19.74 22.14
C SER A 53 -7.36 -20.15 21.06
N TRP A 54 -6.11 -19.70 21.19
CA TRP A 54 -5.06 -20.02 20.24
C TRP A 54 -3.70 -20.14 20.90
N THR A 55 -2.86 -20.98 20.28
CA THR A 55 -1.46 -21.20 20.68
C THR A 55 -0.58 -21.18 19.45
N TYR A 56 0.48 -20.38 19.51
CA TYR A 56 1.56 -20.37 18.53
C TYR A 56 2.78 -21.09 19.09
N PHE A 57 2.90 -22.38 18.78
CA PHE A 57 3.91 -23.28 19.37
C PHE A 57 5.35 -22.81 19.13
N LYS A 58 5.61 -22.08 18.03
CA LYS A 58 6.94 -21.56 17.70
C LYS A 58 7.48 -20.61 18.77
N THR A 59 6.63 -19.77 19.35
CA THR A 59 7.02 -18.76 20.35
C THR A 59 6.41 -19.02 21.73
N LYS A 60 5.62 -20.10 21.87
CA LYS A 60 4.78 -20.38 23.05
C LYS A 60 3.81 -19.24 23.40
N ALA A 61 3.52 -18.36 22.44
CA ALA A 61 2.52 -17.32 22.62
C ALA A 61 1.13 -17.94 22.63
N THR A 62 0.27 -17.45 23.52
CA THR A 62 -1.13 -17.85 23.62
C THR A 62 -2.02 -16.62 23.68
N GLY A 63 -3.28 -16.80 23.31
CA GLY A 63 -4.26 -15.72 23.39
C GLY A 63 -5.66 -16.18 23.05
N ARG A 64 -6.58 -15.22 23.01
CA ARG A 64 -7.99 -15.47 22.70
C ARG A 64 -8.58 -14.48 21.68
N THR A 65 -8.04 -13.26 21.66
CA THR A 65 -8.50 -12.20 20.76
C THR A 65 -7.73 -12.18 19.46
N ALA A 66 -8.37 -11.71 18.39
CA ALA A 66 -7.70 -11.39 17.13
C ALA A 66 -6.61 -10.33 17.33
N LEU A 67 -6.83 -9.38 18.26
CA LEU A 67 -5.86 -8.34 18.60
C LEU A 67 -4.54 -8.93 19.11
N ASN A 68 -4.60 -9.92 20.01
CA ASN A 68 -3.39 -10.57 20.49
C ASN A 68 -2.68 -11.35 19.38
N TYR A 69 -3.43 -11.99 18.49
CA TYR A 69 -2.87 -12.72 17.35
C TYR A 69 -2.12 -11.77 16.40
N LEU A 70 -2.73 -10.67 15.97
CA LEU A 70 -2.11 -9.70 15.07
C LEU A 70 -0.80 -9.13 15.64
N ILE A 71 -0.74 -8.93 16.96
CA ILE A 71 0.47 -8.41 17.61
C ILE A 71 1.53 -9.52 17.75
N ALA A 72 1.15 -10.66 18.31
CA ALA A 72 2.09 -11.69 18.74
C ALA A 72 2.56 -12.63 17.62
N VAL A 73 1.76 -12.77 16.55
CA VAL A 73 2.05 -13.67 15.43
C VAL A 73 2.36 -12.88 14.15
N GLU A 74 1.54 -11.88 13.80
CA GLU A 74 1.73 -11.06 12.59
C GLU A 74 2.67 -9.85 12.79
N GLY A 75 3.01 -9.51 14.04
CA GLY A 75 3.90 -8.39 14.34
C GLY A 75 3.32 -7.00 14.05
N VAL A 76 1.99 -6.88 13.95
CA VAL A 76 1.29 -5.61 13.74
C VAL A 76 1.35 -4.76 15.01
N SER A 77 1.52 -3.44 14.86
CA SER A 77 1.53 -2.54 16.03
C SER A 77 0.16 -2.50 16.71
N PHE A 78 0.13 -2.28 18.03
CA PHE A 78 -1.11 -2.26 18.81
C PHE A 78 -2.18 -1.30 18.24
N VAL A 79 -1.77 -0.09 17.87
CA VAL A 79 -2.68 0.95 17.32
C VAL A 79 -3.26 0.52 15.97
N GLU A 80 -2.44 -0.06 15.09
CA GLU A 80 -2.88 -0.53 13.78
C GLU A 80 -3.81 -1.74 13.91
N ALA A 81 -3.48 -2.69 14.81
CA ALA A 81 -4.30 -3.87 15.06
C ALA A 81 -5.68 -3.49 15.64
N VAL A 82 -5.76 -2.53 16.56
CA VAL A 82 -7.05 -2.01 17.08
C VAL A 82 -7.89 -1.38 15.96
N ARG A 83 -7.26 -0.59 15.09
CA ARG A 83 -7.97 0.06 13.97
C ARG A 83 -8.47 -0.96 12.95
N GLU A 84 -7.65 -1.94 12.61
CA GLU A 84 -7.99 -2.97 11.63
C GLU A 84 -9.16 -3.83 12.12
N ILE A 85 -9.12 -4.29 13.37
CA ILE A 85 -10.21 -5.11 13.93
C ILE A 85 -11.52 -4.30 14.02
N ASN A 86 -11.47 -3.05 14.46
CA ASN A 86 -12.66 -2.20 14.51
C ASN A 86 -13.22 -1.93 13.10
N ARG A 87 -12.37 -1.85 12.07
CA ARG A 87 -12.79 -1.72 10.67
C ARG A 87 -13.54 -2.98 10.20
N ILE A 88 -13.07 -4.17 10.59
CA ILE A 88 -13.69 -5.46 10.24
C ILE A 88 -15.03 -5.64 10.99
N GLN A 89 -15.06 -5.40 12.30
CA GLN A 89 -16.27 -5.52 13.14
C GLN A 89 -17.35 -4.51 12.77
N GLY A 90 -16.97 -3.35 12.27
CA GLY A 90 -17.85 -2.24 11.93
C GLY A 90 -18.45 -2.28 10.53
N GLY A 91 -18.26 -3.37 9.75
CA GLY A 91 -18.83 -3.65 8.42
C GLY A 91 -19.24 -2.42 7.62
N VAL A 92 -18.34 -1.91 6.77
CA VAL A 92 -18.51 -0.69 5.93
C VAL A 92 -19.54 0.29 6.53
N ARG A 93 -19.14 0.97 7.61
CA ARG A 93 -19.71 2.27 7.92
C ARG A 93 -18.75 3.32 7.39
N PRO A 94 -19.13 4.10 6.36
CA PRO A 94 -18.53 5.42 6.19
C PRO A 94 -18.67 6.11 7.54
N SER A 95 -17.57 6.65 8.07
CA SER A 95 -17.61 7.46 9.27
C SER A 95 -18.48 8.69 9.01
N PHE A 96 -19.79 8.58 9.21
CA PHE A 96 -20.66 9.70 9.54
C PHE A 96 -20.56 9.88 11.06
N GLN A 97 -19.50 10.57 11.51
CA GLN A 97 -19.59 11.24 12.79
C GLN A 97 -20.73 12.27 12.69
N PRO A 98 -21.63 12.37 13.68
CA PRO A 98 -22.41 13.58 13.84
C PRO A 98 -21.42 14.72 13.87
N VAL A 99 -21.58 15.67 12.94
CA VAL A 99 -20.83 16.92 12.93
C VAL A 99 -21.06 17.52 14.31
N LYS A 100 -20.05 17.46 15.20
CA LYS A 100 -20.01 18.38 16.34
C LYS A 100 -20.28 19.75 15.73
N ALA A 101 -21.27 20.47 16.26
CA ALA A 101 -21.56 21.85 15.86
C ALA A 101 -20.22 22.53 15.58
N PRO A 102 -20.04 23.08 14.36
CA PRO A 102 -18.71 23.36 13.82
C PRO A 102 -17.93 24.10 14.89
N SER A 103 -16.91 23.43 15.42
CA SER A 103 -15.83 24.12 16.13
C SER A 103 -15.49 25.31 15.23
N PRO A 104 -15.35 26.54 15.76
CA PRO A 104 -14.95 27.68 14.94
C PRO A 104 -13.79 27.21 14.08
N PRO A 105 -13.88 27.37 12.75
CA PRO A 105 -13.08 26.62 11.79
C PRO A 105 -11.66 26.62 12.30
N ALA A 106 -11.18 25.45 12.75
CA ALA A 106 -9.79 25.28 13.10
C ALA A 106 -9.06 25.81 11.89
N GLU A 107 -8.34 26.93 12.06
CA GLU A 107 -7.74 27.68 10.96
C GLU A 107 -7.21 26.65 9.97
N LYS A 108 -7.75 26.65 8.74
CA LYS A 108 -7.35 25.71 7.71
C LYS A 108 -5.84 25.74 7.71
N LYS A 109 -5.18 24.73 8.29
CA LYS A 109 -3.73 24.65 8.26
C LYS A 109 -3.39 24.83 6.79
N PRO A 110 -2.59 25.85 6.44
CA PRO A 110 -2.39 26.21 5.04
C PRO A 110 -2.03 24.93 4.29
N ALA A 111 -2.68 24.71 3.14
CA ALA A 111 -2.42 23.53 2.32
C ALA A 111 -0.91 23.40 2.19
N LYS A 112 -0.35 22.30 2.71
CA LYS A 112 1.10 22.12 2.69
C LYS A 112 1.55 22.21 1.24
N GLU A 113 2.41 23.17 0.96
CA GLU A 113 2.99 23.32 -0.36
C GLU A 113 3.70 22.02 -0.75
N PHE A 114 3.39 21.50 -1.93
CA PHE A 114 4.04 20.29 -2.43
C PHE A 114 5.53 20.54 -2.63
N ARG A 115 6.35 19.74 -1.97
CA ARG A 115 7.80 19.72 -2.19
C ARG A 115 8.31 18.29 -2.15
N LEU A 116 9.07 17.93 -3.18
CA LEU A 116 9.76 16.65 -3.23
C LEU A 116 10.81 16.56 -2.09
N PRO A 117 10.94 15.41 -1.43
CA PRO A 117 12.03 15.16 -0.50
C PRO A 117 13.40 15.31 -1.18
N LYS A 118 14.39 15.80 -0.44
CA LYS A 118 15.76 15.90 -0.94
C LYS A 118 16.29 14.51 -1.30
N PRO A 119 16.83 14.31 -2.52
CA PRO A 119 17.47 13.06 -2.89
C PRO A 119 18.70 12.76 -2.03
N ASP A 120 18.92 11.49 -1.75
CA ASP A 120 20.18 11.01 -1.19
C ASP A 120 21.30 11.11 -2.23
N LYS A 121 22.56 11.00 -1.78
CA LYS A 121 23.74 10.98 -2.66
C LYS A 121 23.74 9.82 -3.65
N ASN A 122 23.06 8.72 -3.31
CA ASN A 122 22.97 7.51 -4.13
C ASN A 122 21.60 6.85 -3.99
N ASN A 123 21.35 5.81 -4.80
CA ASN A 123 20.08 5.07 -4.84
C ASN A 123 20.25 3.59 -4.48
N TYR A 124 21.27 3.23 -3.70
CA TYR A 124 21.65 1.82 -3.52
C TYR A 124 20.56 1.00 -2.84
N ALA A 125 19.98 1.49 -1.73
CA ALA A 125 18.95 0.77 -0.99
C ALA A 125 17.64 0.67 -1.79
N ALA A 126 17.23 1.74 -2.47
CA ALA A 126 16.07 1.71 -3.36
C ALA A 126 16.27 0.74 -4.54
N THR A 127 17.47 0.73 -5.14
CA THR A 127 17.79 -0.20 -6.23
C THR A 127 17.80 -1.64 -5.74
N ALA A 128 18.45 -1.93 -4.61
CA ALA A 128 18.49 -3.28 -4.03
C ALA A 128 17.08 -3.77 -3.66
N TYR A 129 16.27 -2.92 -3.03
CA TYR A 129 14.89 -3.23 -2.68
C TYR A 129 14.05 -3.56 -3.92
N LEU A 130 14.07 -2.72 -4.95
CA LEU A 130 13.26 -2.94 -6.15
C LEU A 130 13.74 -4.13 -7.00
N ARG A 131 15.05 -4.42 -7.01
CA ARG A 131 15.57 -5.66 -7.60
C ARG A 131 15.10 -6.90 -6.85
N LYS A 132 15.03 -6.85 -5.51
CA LYS A 132 14.44 -7.91 -4.69
C LYS A 132 12.93 -8.08 -4.97
N ARG A 133 12.25 -7.02 -5.41
CA ARG A 133 10.87 -7.04 -5.92
C ARG A 133 10.79 -7.42 -7.40
N CYS A 134 11.86 -7.98 -7.97
CA CYS A 134 11.95 -8.46 -9.35
C CYS A 134 11.73 -7.39 -10.43
N ILE A 135 11.93 -6.10 -10.10
CA ILE A 135 11.89 -5.05 -11.12
C ILE A 135 13.13 -5.19 -12.03
N HIS A 136 12.88 -5.24 -13.33
CA HIS A 136 13.91 -5.41 -14.35
C HIS A 136 14.88 -4.21 -14.37
N PRO A 137 16.21 -4.41 -14.51
CA PRO A 137 17.21 -3.34 -14.49
C PRO A 137 16.94 -2.20 -15.48
N ASN A 138 16.44 -2.50 -16.69
CA ASN A 138 16.12 -1.47 -17.69
C ASN A 138 14.97 -0.55 -17.24
N VAL A 139 13.94 -1.10 -16.57
CA VAL A 139 12.85 -0.29 -16.02
C VAL A 139 13.38 0.64 -14.92
N LEU A 140 14.23 0.12 -14.02
CA LEU A 140 14.87 0.93 -12.98
C LEU A 140 15.73 2.05 -13.57
N THR A 141 16.52 1.76 -14.60
CA THR A 141 17.37 2.74 -15.29
C THR A 141 16.53 3.85 -15.89
N VAL A 142 15.47 3.53 -16.64
CA VAL A 142 14.57 4.52 -17.24
C VAL A 142 13.90 5.37 -16.16
N CYS A 143 13.35 4.76 -15.11
CA CYS A 143 12.66 5.51 -14.05
C CYS A 143 13.60 6.48 -13.31
N LYS A 144 14.86 6.08 -13.07
CA LYS A 144 15.88 6.96 -12.45
C LYS A 144 16.33 8.06 -13.40
N GLN A 145 16.62 7.74 -14.67
CA GLN A 145 17.04 8.73 -15.68
C GLN A 145 15.97 9.79 -15.90
N LYS A 146 14.70 9.37 -15.98
CA LYS A 146 13.56 10.27 -16.09
C LYS A 146 13.29 11.04 -14.80
N ARG A 147 13.96 10.74 -13.67
CA ARG A 147 13.73 11.32 -12.33
C ARG A 147 12.31 11.12 -11.81
N ILE A 148 11.68 10.00 -12.16
CA ILE A 148 10.39 9.57 -11.59
C ILE A 148 10.55 8.60 -10.42
N LEU A 149 11.78 8.10 -10.22
CA LEU A 149 12.17 7.25 -9.11
C LEU A 149 13.53 7.71 -8.56
N TYR A 150 13.61 7.93 -7.26
CA TYR A 150 14.88 8.14 -6.57
C TYR A 150 14.80 7.72 -5.09
N GLN A 151 15.92 7.76 -4.37
CA GLN A 151 16.00 7.44 -2.96
C GLN A 151 16.05 8.71 -2.09
N THR A 152 15.34 8.69 -0.98
CA THR A 152 15.48 9.65 0.12
C THR A 152 15.53 8.91 1.45
N SER A 153 16.25 9.46 2.43
CA SER A 153 16.32 8.89 3.77
C SER A 153 15.69 9.80 4.82
N PHE A 154 14.83 9.23 5.67
CA PHE A 154 14.29 9.89 6.85
C PHE A 154 14.77 9.17 8.09
N LYS A 155 15.55 9.85 8.96
CA LYS A 155 16.15 9.26 10.17
C LYS A 155 16.83 7.92 9.88
N ASP A 156 17.71 7.92 8.86
CA ASP A 156 18.47 6.74 8.39
C ASP A 156 17.64 5.57 7.82
N HIS A 157 16.34 5.77 7.62
CA HIS A 157 15.51 4.81 6.90
C HIS A 157 15.41 5.20 5.43
N PRO A 158 15.97 4.40 4.50
CA PRO A 158 15.90 4.67 3.08
C PRO A 158 14.52 4.35 2.52
N ASN A 159 14.05 5.21 1.62
CA ASN A 159 12.76 5.10 0.95
C ASN A 159 12.91 5.34 -0.55
N CYS A 160 12.13 4.62 -1.35
CA CYS A 160 11.84 5.00 -2.72
C CYS A 160 10.89 6.20 -2.71
N VAL A 161 11.20 7.22 -3.51
CA VAL A 161 10.27 8.26 -3.92
C VAL A 161 9.78 7.93 -5.32
N PHE A 162 8.46 7.79 -5.47
CA PHE A 162 7.80 7.69 -6.77
C PHE A 162 7.14 9.03 -7.06
N VAL A 163 7.59 9.70 -8.12
CA VAL A 163 7.18 11.06 -8.45
C VAL A 163 5.96 11.03 -9.37
N GLY A 164 4.92 11.73 -8.96
CA GLY A 164 3.75 12.01 -9.78
C GLY A 164 3.91 13.31 -10.57
N ARG A 165 3.48 13.31 -11.83
CA ARG A 165 3.71 14.41 -12.76
C ARG A 165 2.44 14.91 -13.43
N ASP A 166 2.48 16.15 -13.90
CA ASP A 166 1.50 16.69 -14.82
C ASP A 166 1.87 16.43 -16.29
N GLY A 167 1.02 16.89 -17.23
CA GLY A 167 1.23 16.73 -18.66
C GLY A 167 2.45 17.46 -19.23
N ASN A 168 3.03 18.41 -18.49
CA ASN A 168 4.30 19.06 -18.87
C ASN A 168 5.52 18.30 -18.34
N GLY A 169 5.30 17.20 -17.63
CA GLY A 169 6.35 16.40 -17.00
C GLY A 169 6.88 17.01 -15.69
N GLU A 170 6.22 18.04 -15.13
CA GLU A 170 6.64 18.65 -13.88
C GLU A 170 6.19 17.81 -12.68
N ALA A 171 7.03 17.74 -11.64
CA ALA A 171 6.67 17.07 -10.40
C ALA A 171 5.59 17.87 -9.65
N LYS A 172 4.42 17.26 -9.48
CA LYS A 172 3.29 17.86 -8.75
C LYS A 172 2.69 16.94 -7.69
N GLY A 173 3.20 15.70 -7.60
CA GLY A 173 2.80 14.73 -6.61
C GLY A 173 3.88 13.68 -6.37
N GLY A 174 3.57 12.73 -5.51
CA GLY A 174 4.41 11.56 -5.29
C GLY A 174 4.13 10.85 -3.98
N SER A 175 4.71 9.66 -3.87
CA SER A 175 4.59 8.78 -2.72
C SER A 175 5.95 8.19 -2.33
N LEU A 176 6.02 7.74 -1.07
CA LEU A 176 7.15 7.11 -0.44
C LEU A 176 6.86 5.64 -0.20
N ARG A 177 7.86 4.80 -0.43
CA ARG A 177 7.86 3.38 -0.04
C ARG A 177 9.15 3.05 0.70
N GLY A 178 9.05 2.46 1.88
CA GLY A 178 10.21 1.99 2.63
C GLY A 178 10.97 0.90 1.89
N CYS A 179 12.30 0.95 1.97
CA CYS A 179 13.19 -0.05 1.37
C CYS A 179 13.54 -1.22 2.33
N SER A 180 13.04 -1.18 3.57
CA SER A 180 13.31 -2.20 4.60
C SER A 180 12.20 -3.25 4.67
N GLN A 181 12.32 -4.21 5.61
CA GLN A 181 11.27 -5.19 5.88
C GLN A 181 10.02 -4.57 6.52
N ILE A 182 10.15 -3.38 7.13
CA ILE A 182 9.04 -2.66 7.74
C ILE A 182 8.24 -1.99 6.63
N GLN A 183 6.94 -2.30 6.55
CA GLN A 183 6.07 -1.67 5.57
C GLN A 183 5.88 -0.18 5.89
N PHE A 184 6.50 0.67 5.09
CA PHE A 184 6.26 2.11 5.12
C PHE A 184 5.71 2.55 3.77
N ARG A 185 4.52 3.15 3.76
CA ARG A 185 3.90 3.77 2.58
C ARG A 185 3.32 5.11 3.01
N ARG A 186 3.60 6.17 2.25
CA ARG A 186 3.08 7.51 2.57
C ARG A 186 3.05 8.41 1.34
N ASP A 187 1.99 9.18 1.17
CA ASP A 187 2.01 10.27 0.18
C ASP A 187 2.89 11.43 0.64
N ILE A 188 3.58 12.06 -0.31
CA ILE A 188 4.33 13.29 -0.05
C ILE A 188 3.33 14.39 0.32
N PRO A 189 3.55 15.15 1.40
CA PRO A 189 2.66 16.26 1.75
C PRO A 189 2.48 17.25 0.60
N GLY A 190 1.24 17.66 0.35
CA GLY A 190 0.89 18.57 -0.75
C GLY A 190 0.63 17.88 -2.10
N SER A 191 0.90 16.57 -2.22
CA SER A 191 0.55 15.80 -3.42
C SER A 191 -0.96 15.86 -3.68
N LYS A 192 -1.33 16.07 -4.94
CA LYS A 192 -2.71 15.91 -5.41
C LYS A 192 -2.85 14.58 -6.15
N LYS A 193 -3.98 13.89 -5.94
CA LYS A 193 -4.26 12.58 -6.56
C LYS A 193 -4.28 12.60 -8.09
N ILE A 194 -4.58 13.76 -8.69
CA ILE A 194 -4.60 13.98 -10.14
C ILE A 194 -3.21 13.96 -10.81
N TYR A 195 -2.13 13.90 -10.03
CA TYR A 195 -0.76 13.84 -10.56
C TYR A 195 -0.18 12.45 -10.31
N PRO A 196 -0.47 11.49 -11.20
CA PRO A 196 -0.10 10.10 -11.00
C PRO A 196 1.39 9.87 -11.27
N PHE A 197 1.91 8.77 -10.71
CA PHE A 197 3.14 8.19 -11.21
C PHE A 197 2.83 7.44 -12.51
N TYR A 198 3.63 7.66 -13.55
CA TYR A 198 3.55 6.90 -14.77
C TYR A 198 4.91 6.71 -15.42
N ILE A 199 5.06 5.61 -16.17
CA ILE A 199 6.16 5.39 -17.10
C ILE A 199 5.61 5.69 -18.49
N GLU A 200 6.09 6.78 -19.09
CA GLU A 200 5.75 7.18 -20.44
C GLU A 200 6.32 6.20 -21.48
N ALA A 201 5.62 5.96 -22.58
CA ALA A 201 6.15 5.23 -23.75
C ALA A 201 7.40 5.92 -24.36
N ALA A 202 8.10 5.25 -25.29
CA ALA A 202 9.21 5.82 -26.06
C ALA A 202 8.79 6.56 -27.32
N ALA A 203 7.65 6.19 -27.86
CA ALA A 203 7.06 6.75 -29.06
C ALA A 203 5.58 7.00 -28.77
N THR A 204 4.90 7.68 -29.68
CA THR A 204 3.45 7.83 -29.65
C THR A 204 2.80 6.46 -29.47
N ALA A 205 2.04 6.31 -28.39
CA ALA A 205 1.34 5.09 -28.04
C ALA A 205 -0.11 5.44 -27.73
N ASP A 206 -1.05 4.64 -28.23
CA ASP A 206 -2.49 4.80 -28.04
C ASP A 206 -3.04 3.99 -26.86
N THR A 207 -2.14 3.33 -26.11
CA THR A 207 -2.49 2.37 -25.07
C THR A 207 -1.83 2.74 -23.74
N VAL A 208 -2.59 2.59 -22.64
CA VAL A 208 -2.09 2.67 -21.27
C VAL A 208 -2.51 1.45 -20.44
N GLU A 209 -1.56 0.86 -19.73
CA GLU A 209 -1.82 -0.17 -18.73
C GLU A 209 -1.93 0.49 -17.34
N VAL A 210 -3.01 0.19 -16.63
CA VAL A 210 -3.40 0.85 -15.39
C VAL A 210 -3.21 -0.10 -14.21
N TYR A 211 -2.50 0.37 -13.19
CA TYR A 211 -2.12 -0.39 -12.01
C TYR A 211 -2.46 0.36 -10.71
N GLU A 212 -2.53 -0.37 -9.60
CA GLU A 212 -2.83 0.22 -8.29
C GLU A 212 -1.68 1.12 -7.79
N ALA A 213 -0.44 0.63 -7.85
CA ALA A 213 0.72 1.32 -7.29
C ALA A 213 1.93 1.39 -8.25
N PRO A 214 2.89 2.32 -7.99
CA PRO A 214 4.08 2.46 -8.83
C PRO A 214 4.90 1.18 -9.00
N ILE A 215 5.02 0.36 -7.96
CA ILE A 215 5.75 -0.92 -8.03
C ILE A 215 5.03 -1.91 -8.93
N ASP A 216 3.70 -1.90 -8.97
CA ASP A 216 2.89 -2.79 -9.81
C ASP A 216 3.03 -2.38 -11.28
N ALA A 217 2.96 -1.07 -11.57
CA ALA A 217 3.24 -0.53 -12.91
C ALA A 217 4.65 -0.89 -13.40
N MET A 218 5.65 -0.76 -12.52
CA MET A 218 7.03 -1.17 -12.83
C MET A 218 7.16 -2.69 -13.01
N SER A 219 6.36 -3.48 -12.30
CA SER A 219 6.33 -4.94 -12.43
C SER A 219 5.73 -5.37 -13.76
N GLY A 220 4.63 -4.73 -14.19
CA GLY A 220 4.03 -4.93 -15.52
C GLY A 220 5.02 -4.64 -16.65
N ALA A 221 5.70 -3.50 -16.58
CA ALA A 221 6.77 -3.16 -17.52
C ALA A 221 7.91 -4.19 -17.51
N SER A 222 8.26 -4.73 -16.34
CA SER A 222 9.29 -5.75 -16.19
C SER A 222 8.86 -7.10 -16.78
N LEU A 223 7.60 -7.50 -16.59
CA LEU A 223 7.05 -8.73 -17.12
C LEU A 223 7.07 -8.77 -18.64
N LYS A 224 6.72 -7.66 -19.32
CA LYS A 224 6.82 -7.60 -20.78
C LYS A 224 8.23 -7.83 -21.32
N ILE A 225 9.24 -7.33 -20.60
CA ILE A 225 10.64 -7.58 -20.95
C ILE A 225 10.97 -9.06 -20.78
N ILE A 226 10.64 -9.63 -19.62
CA ILE A 226 11.01 -11.00 -19.23
C ILE A 226 10.29 -12.04 -20.11
N GLN A 227 9.02 -11.79 -20.43
CA GLN A 227 8.19 -12.69 -21.25
C GLN A 227 8.36 -12.46 -22.75
N HIS A 228 9.16 -11.46 -23.15
CA HIS A 228 9.33 -11.04 -24.55
C HIS A 228 8.00 -10.71 -25.25
N THR A 229 7.02 -10.20 -24.51
CA THR A 229 5.69 -9.85 -25.03
C THR A 229 5.70 -8.42 -25.54
N GLY A 230 6.25 -8.25 -26.74
CA GLY A 230 6.28 -6.99 -27.46
C GLY A 230 7.28 -5.96 -26.89
N ASN A 231 7.18 -4.72 -27.37
CA ASN A 231 8.02 -3.63 -26.90
C ASN A 231 7.42 -3.02 -25.63
N TRP A 232 8.03 -3.28 -24.46
CA TRP A 232 7.58 -2.68 -23.20
C TRP A 232 7.60 -1.15 -23.21
N ARG A 233 8.36 -0.50 -24.10
CA ARG A 233 8.35 0.96 -24.28
C ARG A 233 7.28 1.43 -25.28
N GLY A 234 6.46 0.55 -25.83
CA GLY A 234 5.38 0.87 -26.78
C GLY A 234 4.03 1.16 -26.13
N VAL A 235 3.98 1.21 -24.79
CA VAL A 235 2.76 1.44 -24.00
C VAL A 235 3.10 2.33 -22.81
N HIS A 236 2.12 3.07 -22.30
CA HIS A 236 2.24 3.79 -21.04
C HIS A 236 1.89 2.87 -19.85
N TYR A 237 2.52 3.07 -18.70
CA TYR A 237 2.16 2.39 -17.45
C TYR A 237 1.76 3.43 -16.42
N LEU A 238 0.51 3.39 -15.99
CA LEU A 238 -0.07 4.36 -15.06
C LEU A 238 -0.31 3.71 -13.70
N ALA A 239 0.10 4.37 -12.62
CA ALA A 239 -0.27 3.99 -11.26
C ALA A 239 -1.32 4.97 -10.71
N LEU A 240 -2.48 4.46 -10.31
CA LEU A 240 -3.60 5.26 -9.79
C LEU A 240 -3.31 5.85 -8.39
N GLY A 241 -2.51 5.16 -7.58
CA GLY A 241 -2.25 5.58 -6.20
C GLY A 241 -3.46 5.39 -5.27
N GLY A 242 -4.36 4.46 -5.59
CA GLY A 242 -5.60 4.16 -4.88
C GLY A 242 -6.69 3.66 -5.82
N THR A 243 -7.94 3.60 -5.35
CA THR A 243 -9.10 3.12 -6.12
C THR A 243 -9.84 4.22 -6.90
N ASP A 244 -9.22 5.40 -7.03
CA ASP A 244 -9.83 6.58 -7.65
C ASP A 244 -9.32 6.75 -9.09
N TYR A 245 -10.24 7.01 -10.03
CA TYR A 245 -9.92 7.19 -11.46
C TYR A 245 -9.46 8.61 -11.81
N ALA A 246 -9.48 9.57 -10.88
CA ALA A 246 -9.02 10.94 -11.12
C ALA A 246 -7.59 11.04 -11.70
N ALA A 247 -6.74 10.08 -11.35
CA ALA A 247 -5.40 9.92 -11.92
C ALA A 247 -5.43 9.55 -13.42
N LEU A 248 -6.31 8.63 -13.81
CA LEU A 248 -6.50 8.22 -15.21
C LEU A 248 -7.13 9.35 -16.01
N ASP A 249 -8.18 10.00 -15.51
CA ASP A 249 -8.83 11.12 -16.19
C ASP A 249 -7.82 12.23 -16.49
N ALA A 250 -7.01 12.60 -15.49
CA ALA A 250 -5.94 13.58 -15.67
C ALA A 250 -4.90 13.10 -16.70
N PHE A 251 -4.47 11.84 -16.62
CA PHE A 251 -3.52 11.27 -17.58
C PHE A 251 -4.01 11.30 -19.03
N LEU A 252 -5.30 11.03 -19.25
CA LEU A 252 -5.90 11.09 -20.60
C LEU A 252 -5.94 12.52 -21.16
N THR A 253 -5.96 13.56 -20.32
CA THR A 253 -5.78 14.94 -20.79
C THR A 253 -4.35 15.23 -21.24
N TYR A 254 -3.36 14.50 -20.73
CA TYR A 254 -1.95 14.66 -21.10
C TYR A 254 -1.64 13.95 -22.43
N TYR A 255 -2.30 12.82 -22.69
CA TYR A 255 -2.13 11.98 -23.88
C TYR A 255 -3.48 11.72 -24.55
N PRO A 256 -4.04 12.70 -25.29
CA PRO A 256 -5.37 12.60 -25.88
C PRO A 256 -5.47 11.56 -27.01
N ASN A 257 -4.34 11.03 -27.47
CA ASN A 257 -4.27 9.99 -28.50
C ASN A 257 -4.49 8.57 -27.94
N ILE A 258 -4.69 8.43 -26.63
CA ILE A 258 -4.98 7.14 -26.01
C ILE A 258 -6.43 6.73 -26.31
N THR A 259 -6.59 5.55 -26.88
CA THR A 259 -7.88 4.96 -27.24
C THR A 259 -8.13 3.61 -26.56
N HIS A 260 -7.08 3.00 -25.98
CA HIS A 260 -7.15 1.72 -25.28
C HIS A 260 -6.55 1.85 -23.87
N TYR A 261 -7.26 1.36 -22.86
CA TYR A 261 -6.70 1.22 -21.52
C TYR A 261 -7.04 -0.15 -20.93
N CYS A 262 -6.03 -0.79 -20.33
CA CYS A 262 -6.17 -2.12 -19.74
C CYS A 262 -5.94 -1.99 -18.23
N SER A 263 -6.97 -2.28 -17.44
CA SER A 263 -6.80 -2.41 -15.98
C SER A 263 -6.14 -3.74 -15.68
N VAL A 264 -5.02 -3.70 -14.97
CA VAL A 264 -4.26 -4.89 -14.57
C VAL A 264 -4.37 -5.03 -13.06
N SER A 265 -5.18 -6.00 -12.63
CA SER A 265 -5.38 -6.40 -11.22
C SER A 265 -4.31 -7.38 -10.76
#